data_AF-A0A1V1PEA0-F1
#
_entry.id   AF-A0A1V1PEA0-F1
#
_cell.length_a   1.000
_cell.length_b   1.000
_cell.length_c   1.000
_cell.angle_alpha   90.00
_cell.angle_beta   90.00
_cell.angle_gamma   90.00
#
_symmetry.space_group_name_H-M   'P 1'
#
loop_
_entity.id
_entity.type
_entity.pdbx_description
1 polymer ?
#
loop_
_entity_poly.entity_id
_entity_poly.type
_entity_poly.pdbx_seq_one_letter_code
_entity_poly.pdbx_strand_id
1 'polypeptide(L)'
;MVSLFSQIRNQSFKHMLIGTFIVFISSCISTYQLPSPTVSRYFNEGSINQAITIHEQNNLNYIPDSHDQVLYGLDMGMLNHYAGNYRLSNDFLTQAERAIEQNFTRSLSRYLSSFILDDRSLDYCGEDYEDIYLNIFKALNYYNLNQPESAMVEIRRVNEKLILLKDKYNQVERRLNRSQEAKKIKKRMTLPSIQFHNSALSRYLSALFYRYEKDYDSVRIDIEHLYDAFHNQSVVYNYTMPKEIFMQYQCLQSPFPDTCFQSSGNATVRIIAFVGQSPQKKARTYWIISRKNHLVIARNKNGSQQLDLIPWKGIQSGYTFKFSVPYLKRRPHSVHQIECIIDNQRFKLSKLEDISNVAIDTFNRKKRSFI
;
A
#
# COMPACT_ATOMS: atom_id res chain seq x y z
N MET A 1 -16.31 1.54 71.67
CA MET A 1 -16.17 2.09 73.03
C MET A 1 -15.09 1.26 73.71
N VAL A 2 -14.11 1.90 74.36
CA VAL A 2 -12.86 1.30 74.92
C VAL A 2 -11.91 0.84 73.78
N SER A 3 -10.60 1.06 73.74
CA SER A 3 -9.57 1.17 74.78
C SER A 3 -8.34 1.91 74.22
N LEU A 4 -7.82 2.89 74.95
CA LEU A 4 -6.51 2.87 75.63
C LEU A 4 -5.26 3.24 74.80
N PHE A 5 -4.72 4.38 75.22
CA PHE A 5 -3.32 4.69 75.55
C PHE A 5 -2.23 4.79 74.48
N SER A 6 -1.61 5.95 74.58
CA SER A 6 -0.50 6.55 73.87
C SER A 6 0.87 6.04 74.30
N GLN A 7 1.84 6.32 73.42
CA GLN A 7 3.29 6.44 73.66
C GLN A 7 4.09 5.16 73.88
N ILE A 8 4.69 4.67 72.78
CA ILE A 8 6.09 4.23 72.80
C ILE A 8 6.80 4.81 71.57
N ARG A 9 7.79 5.65 71.85
CA ARG A 9 8.74 6.30 70.95
C ARG A 9 9.93 5.36 70.73
N ASN A 10 10.30 5.19 69.46
CA ASN A 10 11.60 4.76 68.92
C ASN A 10 12.33 3.60 69.61
N GLN A 11 12.36 2.46 68.94
CA GLN A 11 13.54 1.95 68.24
C GLN A 11 13.21 0.56 67.69
N SER A 12 13.47 0.31 66.40
CA SER A 12 13.89 -0.97 65.79
C SER A 12 13.54 -0.99 64.30
N PHE A 13 14.58 -1.13 63.48
CA PHE A 13 14.61 -1.97 62.28
C PHE A 13 13.33 -2.07 61.43
N LYS A 14 13.29 -1.33 60.32
CA LYS A 14 12.74 -1.88 59.07
C LYS A 14 13.64 -1.48 57.92
N HIS A 15 14.23 -2.50 57.32
CA HIS A 15 15.10 -2.39 56.18
C HIS A 15 14.38 -1.73 55.01
N MET A 16 15.15 -0.83 54.40
CA MET A 16 14.99 -0.23 53.10
C MET A 16 14.78 -1.32 52.03
N LEU A 17 13.53 -1.66 51.76
CA LEU A 17 13.13 -2.33 50.51
C LEU A 17 12.62 -1.24 49.56
N ILE A 18 13.58 -0.45 49.06
CA ILE A 18 13.39 0.28 47.80
C ILE A 18 13.42 -0.81 46.74
N GLY A 19 12.26 -1.42 46.49
CA GLY A 19 12.05 -2.27 45.33
C GLY A 19 12.19 -1.39 44.10
N THR A 20 13.39 -1.32 43.54
CA THR A 20 13.64 -0.74 42.23
C THR A 20 12.90 -1.62 41.24
N PHE A 21 11.64 -1.27 40.94
CA PHE A 21 10.90 -1.84 39.82
C PHE A 21 11.57 -1.31 38.56
N ILE A 22 12.66 -1.97 38.16
CA ILE A 22 13.31 -1.76 36.87
C ILE A 22 12.32 -2.30 35.84
N VAL A 23 11.43 -1.43 35.39
CA VAL A 23 10.70 -1.65 34.14
C VAL A 23 11.75 -1.59 33.05
N PHE A 24 12.27 -2.74 32.67
CA PHE A 24 12.91 -2.90 31.38
C PHE A 24 11.83 -2.67 30.32
N ILE A 25 11.63 -1.40 29.95
CA ILE A 25 10.96 -1.05 28.71
C ILE A 25 11.97 -1.41 27.61
N SER A 26 12.08 -2.71 27.32
CA SER A 26 12.71 -3.20 26.10
C SER A 26 11.87 -2.66 24.96
N SER A 27 12.23 -1.45 24.54
CA SER A 27 11.76 -0.88 23.30
C SER A 27 12.33 -1.80 22.23
N CYS A 28 11.53 -2.76 21.77
CA CYS A 28 11.77 -3.41 20.49
C CYS A 28 11.68 -2.29 19.44
N ILE A 29 12.81 -1.62 19.21
CA ILE A 29 12.98 -0.77 18.04
C ILE A 29 13.17 -1.77 16.90
N SER A 30 12.11 -2.08 16.16
CA SER A 30 12.24 -2.74 14.87
C SER A 30 12.95 -1.76 13.92
N THR A 31 14.27 -1.87 13.83
CA THR A 31 15.10 -1.13 12.87
C THR A 31 15.06 -1.74 11.47
N TYR A 32 14.29 -2.81 11.27
CA TYR A 32 14.30 -3.55 10.02
C TYR A 32 13.37 -2.89 9.00
N GLN A 33 13.94 -2.29 7.96
CA GLN A 33 13.21 -1.78 6.81
C GLN A 33 13.15 -2.88 5.74
N LEU A 34 11.95 -3.38 5.46
CA LEU A 34 11.67 -4.31 4.38
C LEU A 34 11.30 -3.54 3.09
N PRO A 35 11.86 -3.91 1.92
CA PRO A 35 13.08 -4.69 1.75
C PRO A 35 14.32 -3.90 2.17
N SER A 36 15.35 -4.60 2.65
CA SER A 36 16.61 -3.95 3.04
C SER A 36 17.30 -3.29 1.82
N PRO A 37 18.12 -2.25 2.02
CA PRO A 37 18.89 -1.62 0.94
C PRO A 37 19.73 -2.63 0.15
N THR A 38 20.25 -3.66 0.82
CA THR A 38 21.06 -4.73 0.20
C THR A 38 20.22 -5.60 -0.75
N VAL A 39 19.00 -5.98 -0.35
CA VAL A 39 18.07 -6.72 -1.22
C VAL A 39 17.74 -5.89 -2.47
N SER A 40 17.44 -4.60 -2.26
CA SER A 40 17.15 -3.67 -3.36
C SER A 40 18.33 -3.51 -4.33
N ARG A 41 19.57 -3.56 -3.84
CA ARG A 41 20.78 -3.51 -4.68
C ARG A 41 20.90 -4.75 -5.55
N TYR A 42 20.86 -5.95 -4.97
CA TYR A 42 20.97 -7.20 -5.75
C TYR A 42 19.84 -7.35 -6.77
N PHE A 43 18.62 -6.91 -6.42
CA PHE A 43 17.51 -6.87 -7.36
C PHE A 43 17.81 -5.96 -8.57
N ASN A 44 18.33 -4.75 -8.34
CA ASN A 44 18.67 -3.81 -9.40
C ASN A 44 19.82 -4.27 -10.29
N GLU A 45 20.74 -5.05 -9.76
CA GLU A 45 21.87 -5.64 -10.49
C GLU A 45 21.44 -6.91 -11.28
N GLY A 46 20.15 -7.29 -11.22
CA GLY A 46 19.64 -8.52 -11.84
C GLY A 46 20.07 -9.80 -11.12
N SER A 47 20.71 -9.69 -9.96
CA SER A 47 21.18 -10.82 -9.15
C SER A 47 20.05 -11.33 -8.25
N ILE A 48 18.95 -11.79 -8.86
CA ILE A 48 17.70 -12.09 -8.16
C ILE A 48 17.87 -13.20 -7.12
N ASN A 49 18.62 -14.26 -7.42
CA ASN A 49 18.88 -15.35 -6.45
C ASN A 49 19.64 -14.85 -5.22
N GLN A 50 20.60 -13.93 -5.39
CA GLN A 50 21.31 -13.32 -4.25
C GLN A 50 20.37 -12.42 -3.43
N ALA A 51 19.46 -11.70 -4.09
CA ALA A 51 18.44 -10.91 -3.41
C ALA A 51 17.54 -11.80 -2.54
N ILE A 52 17.14 -12.98 -3.04
CA ILE A 52 16.37 -14.00 -2.29
C ILE A 52 17.16 -14.46 -1.06
N THR A 53 18.37 -14.97 -1.24
CA THR A 53 19.17 -15.52 -0.12
C THR A 53 19.39 -14.48 0.98
N ILE A 54 19.71 -13.23 0.62
CA ILE A 54 19.90 -12.16 1.60
C ILE A 54 18.59 -11.79 2.29
N HIS A 55 17.47 -11.81 1.58
CA HIS A 55 16.17 -11.51 2.17
C HIS A 55 15.77 -12.57 3.21
N GLU A 56 15.98 -13.86 2.90
CA GLU A 56 15.77 -14.98 3.82
C GLU A 56 16.66 -14.87 5.06
N GLN A 57 17.96 -14.64 4.88
CA GLN A 57 18.91 -14.48 5.98
C GLN A 57 18.54 -13.34 6.91
N ASN A 58 18.11 -12.20 6.36
CA ASN A 58 17.70 -11.08 7.19
C ASN A 58 16.43 -11.40 7.99
N ASN A 59 15.50 -12.17 7.43
CA ASN A 59 14.26 -12.56 8.10
C ASN A 59 14.51 -13.55 9.26
N LEU A 60 15.51 -14.42 9.16
CA LEU A 60 15.90 -15.34 10.25
C LEU A 60 16.40 -14.60 11.51
N ASN A 61 16.91 -13.39 11.34
CA ASN A 61 17.46 -12.59 12.44
C ASN A 61 16.42 -11.66 13.10
N TYR A 62 15.12 -11.86 12.81
CA TYR A 62 14.06 -10.96 13.21
C TYR A 62 12.78 -11.72 13.61
N ILE A 63 12.02 -11.19 14.59
CA ILE A 63 10.70 -11.71 14.94
C ILE A 63 9.67 -10.79 14.28
N PRO A 64 9.06 -11.20 13.14
CA PRO A 64 8.14 -10.36 12.40
C PRO A 64 6.80 -10.23 13.11
N ASP A 65 6.30 -8.99 13.18
CA ASP A 65 4.89 -8.76 13.49
C ASP A 65 4.02 -9.08 12.26
N SER A 66 2.69 -8.92 12.37
CA SER A 66 1.80 -9.22 11.25
C SER A 66 1.99 -8.29 10.04
N HIS A 67 2.54 -7.08 10.23
CA HIS A 67 2.89 -6.17 9.14
C HIS A 67 4.09 -6.71 8.37
N ASP A 68 5.12 -7.13 9.10
CA ASP A 68 6.36 -7.64 8.52
C ASP A 68 6.13 -8.98 7.78
N GLN A 69 5.17 -9.80 8.23
CA GLN A 69 4.77 -11.02 7.52
C GLN A 69 4.15 -10.73 6.15
N VAL A 70 3.28 -9.71 6.04
CA VAL A 70 2.73 -9.28 4.75
C VAL A 70 3.84 -8.81 3.82
N LEU A 71 4.71 -7.91 4.31
CA LEU A 71 5.79 -7.35 3.51
C LEU A 71 6.78 -8.43 3.05
N TYR A 72 7.17 -9.34 3.94
CA TYR A 72 8.05 -10.45 3.60
C TYR A 72 7.43 -11.37 2.54
N GLY A 73 6.14 -11.72 2.68
CA GLY A 73 5.44 -12.53 1.69
C GLY A 73 5.32 -11.85 0.32
N LEU A 74 5.06 -10.53 0.29
CA LEU A 74 5.04 -9.75 -0.96
C LEU A 74 6.44 -9.70 -1.59
N ASP A 75 7.48 -9.37 -0.83
CA ASP A 75 8.85 -9.27 -1.32
C ASP A 75 9.34 -10.63 -1.85
N MET A 76 9.17 -11.71 -1.09
CA MET A 76 9.56 -13.06 -1.51
C MET A 76 8.73 -13.55 -2.70
N GLY A 77 7.44 -13.23 -2.74
CA GLY A 77 6.57 -13.49 -3.88
C GLY A 77 7.11 -12.85 -5.16
N MET A 78 7.42 -11.56 -5.10
CA MET A 78 7.95 -10.81 -6.23
C MET A 78 9.35 -11.25 -6.64
N LEU A 79 10.26 -11.48 -5.70
CA LEU A 79 11.60 -11.97 -6.00
C LEU A 79 11.54 -13.34 -6.71
N ASN A 80 10.69 -14.26 -6.24
CA ASN A 80 10.52 -15.56 -6.89
C ASN A 80 9.82 -15.45 -8.26
N HIS A 81 8.91 -14.49 -8.47
CA HIS A 81 8.35 -14.21 -9.80
C HIS A 81 9.46 -13.86 -10.80
N TYR A 82 10.32 -12.92 -10.44
CA TYR A 82 11.44 -12.50 -11.29
C TYR A 82 12.55 -13.54 -11.42
N ALA A 83 12.67 -14.48 -10.48
CA ALA A 83 13.57 -15.62 -10.58
C ALA A 83 13.04 -16.75 -11.48
N GLY A 84 11.78 -16.67 -11.95
CA GLY A 84 11.11 -17.76 -12.67
C GLY A 84 10.58 -18.88 -11.76
N ASN A 85 10.66 -18.72 -10.44
CA ASN A 85 10.16 -19.66 -9.44
C ASN A 85 8.66 -19.44 -9.19
N TYR A 86 7.84 -19.54 -10.24
CA TYR A 86 6.43 -19.15 -10.22
C TYR A 86 5.58 -19.86 -9.16
N ARG A 87 5.90 -21.13 -8.85
CA ARG A 87 5.22 -21.89 -7.80
C ARG A 87 5.49 -21.30 -6.40
N LEU A 88 6.76 -21.11 -6.06
CA LEU A 88 7.16 -20.48 -4.79
C LEU A 88 6.63 -19.04 -4.70
N SER A 89 6.64 -18.31 -5.81
CA SER A 89 6.04 -16.99 -5.89
C SER A 89 4.56 -17.03 -5.47
N ASN A 90 3.77 -17.96 -6.03
CA ASN A 90 2.36 -18.14 -5.66
C ASN A 90 2.17 -18.51 -4.19
N ASP A 91 3.04 -19.36 -3.63
CA ASP A 91 2.96 -19.76 -2.22
C ASP A 91 3.19 -18.57 -1.28
N PHE A 92 4.19 -17.72 -1.56
CA PHE A 92 4.46 -16.51 -0.77
C PHE A 92 3.38 -15.45 -0.96
N LEU A 93 2.91 -15.22 -2.19
CA LEU A 93 1.83 -14.26 -2.45
C LEU A 93 0.50 -14.71 -1.80
N THR A 94 0.23 -16.01 -1.72
CA THR A 94 -0.94 -16.55 -1.02
C THR A 94 -0.83 -16.36 0.49
N GLN A 95 0.37 -16.51 1.06
CA GLN A 95 0.60 -16.21 2.48
C GLN A 95 0.38 -14.71 2.77
N ALA A 96 0.88 -13.83 1.91
CA ALA A 96 0.66 -12.39 2.01
C ALA A 96 -0.83 -12.03 1.91
N GLU A 97 -1.55 -12.59 0.92
CA GLU A 97 -3.00 -12.40 0.73
C GLU A 97 -3.78 -12.78 1.99
N ARG A 98 -3.51 -13.97 2.57
CA ARG A 98 -4.15 -14.40 3.82
C ARG A 98 -3.87 -13.48 5.00
N ALA A 99 -2.63 -12.99 5.12
CA ALA A 99 -2.26 -12.08 6.19
C ALA A 99 -2.95 -10.70 6.03
N ILE A 100 -3.08 -10.21 4.80
CA ILE A 100 -3.85 -8.99 4.47
C ILE A 100 -5.31 -9.15 4.89
N GLU A 101 -5.96 -10.25 4.50
CA GLU A 101 -7.36 -10.55 4.84
C GLU A 101 -7.56 -10.61 6.37
N GLN A 102 -6.69 -11.31 7.09
CA GLN A 102 -6.77 -11.43 8.55
C GLN A 102 -6.62 -10.08 9.25
N ASN A 103 -5.65 -9.27 8.82
CA ASN A 103 -5.43 -7.93 9.38
C ASN A 103 -6.63 -7.02 9.09
N PHE A 104 -7.23 -7.12 7.89
CA PHE A 104 -8.46 -6.41 7.55
C PHE A 104 -9.63 -6.79 8.49
N THR A 105 -9.89 -8.08 8.69
CA THR A 105 -10.94 -8.55 9.62
C THR A 105 -10.70 -8.05 11.04
N ARG A 106 -9.47 -8.16 11.56
CA ARG A 106 -9.12 -7.66 12.90
C ARG A 106 -9.33 -6.16 13.03
N SER A 107 -8.92 -5.38 12.04
CA SER A 107 -9.11 -3.92 12.04
C SER A 107 -10.59 -3.53 12.07
N LEU A 108 -11.45 -4.26 11.35
CA LEU A 108 -12.89 -4.04 11.35
C LEU A 108 -13.52 -4.42 12.69
N SER A 109 -13.15 -5.57 13.26
CA SER A 109 -13.60 -5.98 14.60
C SER A 109 -13.17 -4.98 15.67
N ARG A 110 -11.94 -4.45 15.59
CA ARG A 110 -11.44 -3.41 16.50
C ARG A 110 -12.13 -2.08 16.32
N TYR A 111 -12.40 -1.65 15.08
CA TYR A 111 -13.18 -0.45 14.80
C TYR A 111 -14.61 -0.52 15.40
N LEU A 112 -15.20 -1.72 15.42
CA LEU A 112 -16.51 -1.94 16.05
C LEU A 112 -16.44 -2.02 17.58
N SER A 113 -15.30 -2.45 18.15
CA SER A 113 -15.09 -2.48 19.60
C SER A 113 -14.44 -1.20 20.17
N SER A 114 -13.91 -0.30 19.34
CA SER A 114 -13.15 0.90 19.72
C SER A 114 -14.01 2.07 20.23
N PHE A 115 -15.14 1.79 20.88
CA PHE A 115 -15.66 2.69 21.91
C PHE A 115 -14.78 2.68 23.18
N ILE A 116 -13.74 1.85 23.22
CA ILE A 116 -12.75 1.76 24.30
C ILE A 116 -11.36 2.02 23.70
N LEU A 117 -10.71 3.06 24.22
CA LEU A 117 -9.52 3.71 23.69
C LEU A 117 -8.25 2.83 23.79
N ASP A 118 -7.71 2.38 22.65
CA ASP A 118 -6.26 2.24 22.46
C ASP A 118 -5.86 2.36 20.97
N ASP A 119 -5.22 3.48 20.62
CA ASP A 119 -4.93 3.91 19.25
C ASP A 119 -3.56 3.37 18.73
N ARG A 120 -2.89 2.51 19.49
CA ARG A 120 -1.57 1.95 19.15
C ARG A 120 -1.59 0.62 18.40
N SER A 121 -2.78 0.05 18.15
CA SER A 121 -2.93 -1.34 17.71
C SER A 121 -3.74 -1.52 16.42
N LEU A 122 -3.82 -0.55 15.51
CA LEU A 122 -4.41 -0.85 14.20
C LEU A 122 -3.45 -1.72 13.40
N ASP A 123 -3.73 -3.03 13.31
CA ASP A 123 -2.97 -3.98 12.48
C ASP A 123 -2.93 -3.42 11.05
N TYR A 124 -1.76 -3.49 10.41
CA TYR A 124 -1.60 -3.03 9.04
C TYR A 124 -2.36 -3.96 8.08
N CYS A 125 -3.43 -3.44 7.45
CA CYS A 125 -4.26 -4.21 6.54
C CYS A 125 -3.72 -4.34 5.10
N GLY A 126 -2.44 -4.06 4.84
CA GLY A 126 -1.95 -3.84 3.46
C GLY A 126 -2.37 -2.48 2.91
N GLU A 127 -1.74 -2.03 1.82
CA GLU A 127 -2.36 -1.03 0.94
C GLU A 127 -3.38 -1.69 0.00
N ASP A 128 -4.53 -1.07 -0.23
CA ASP A 128 -5.61 -1.69 -1.02
C ASP A 128 -5.15 -2.10 -2.44
N TYR A 129 -4.12 -1.43 -2.99
CA TYR A 129 -3.55 -1.75 -4.30
C TYR A 129 -2.61 -2.96 -4.28
N GLU A 130 -1.95 -3.24 -3.15
CA GLU A 130 -1.02 -4.38 -3.02
C GLU A 130 -1.80 -5.69 -3.10
N ASP A 131 -2.98 -5.71 -2.47
CA ASP A 131 -3.91 -6.84 -2.52
C ASP A 131 -4.48 -7.10 -3.92
N ILE A 132 -4.60 -6.06 -4.76
CA ILE A 132 -5.01 -6.21 -6.17
C ILE A 132 -3.84 -6.74 -7.01
N TYR A 133 -2.67 -6.12 -6.91
CA TYR A 133 -1.54 -6.48 -7.77
C TYR A 133 -0.95 -7.84 -7.43
N LEU A 134 -1.04 -8.31 -6.17
CA LEU A 134 -0.57 -9.65 -5.86
C LEU A 134 -1.32 -10.72 -6.66
N ASN A 135 -2.64 -10.57 -6.89
CA ASN A 135 -3.39 -11.53 -7.71
C ASN A 135 -3.06 -11.39 -9.20
N ILE A 136 -2.69 -10.20 -9.67
CA ILE A 136 -2.15 -10.02 -11.02
C ILE A 136 -0.88 -10.84 -11.20
N PHE A 137 0.07 -10.75 -10.27
CA PHE A 137 1.30 -11.55 -10.35
C PHE A 137 1.02 -13.04 -10.17
N LYS A 138 0.08 -13.45 -9.32
CA LYS A 138 -0.36 -14.85 -9.24
C LYS A 138 -0.97 -15.36 -10.55
N ALA A 139 -1.79 -14.56 -11.23
CA ALA A 139 -2.34 -14.90 -12.54
C ALA A 139 -1.24 -15.10 -13.59
N LEU A 140 -0.27 -14.17 -13.63
CA LEU A 140 0.89 -14.28 -14.53
C LEU A 140 1.76 -15.51 -14.20
N ASN A 141 1.96 -15.81 -12.93
CA ASN A 141 2.68 -17.02 -12.49
C ASN A 141 1.97 -18.30 -12.97
N TYR A 142 0.66 -18.40 -12.75
CA TYR A 142 -0.13 -19.54 -13.20
C TYR A 142 -0.12 -19.69 -14.72
N TYR A 143 -0.19 -18.57 -15.45
CA TYR A 143 -0.04 -18.58 -16.89
C TYR A 143 1.32 -19.14 -17.33
N ASN A 144 2.43 -18.72 -16.71
CA ASN A 144 3.76 -19.27 -16.99
C ASN A 144 3.93 -20.74 -16.56
N LEU A 145 3.09 -21.23 -15.66
CA LEU A 145 3.03 -22.65 -15.27
C LEU A 145 2.14 -23.50 -16.20
N ASN A 146 1.60 -22.92 -17.28
CA ASN A 146 0.59 -23.53 -18.15
C ASN A 146 -0.67 -23.96 -17.39
N GLN A 147 -1.13 -23.14 -16.45
CA GLN A 147 -2.34 -23.36 -15.62
C GLN A 147 -3.37 -22.24 -15.85
N PRO A 148 -3.97 -22.16 -17.06
CA PRO A 148 -4.86 -21.06 -17.42
C PRO A 148 -6.11 -20.97 -16.55
N GLU A 149 -6.66 -22.10 -16.09
CA GLU A 149 -7.84 -22.12 -15.20
C GLU A 149 -7.52 -21.48 -13.85
N SER A 150 -6.32 -21.74 -13.32
CA SER A 150 -5.85 -21.13 -12.06
C SER A 150 -5.56 -19.64 -12.26
N ALA A 151 -5.01 -19.25 -13.41
CA ALA A 151 -4.84 -17.83 -13.75
C ALA A 151 -6.20 -17.11 -13.80
N MET A 152 -7.21 -17.73 -14.39
CA MET A 152 -8.58 -17.18 -14.44
C MET A 152 -9.24 -17.03 -13.07
N VAL A 153 -8.94 -17.91 -12.11
CA VAL A 153 -9.39 -17.73 -10.71
C VAL A 153 -8.82 -16.45 -10.12
N GLU A 154 -7.53 -16.19 -10.31
CA GLU A 154 -6.88 -14.98 -9.80
C GLU A 154 -7.39 -13.72 -10.51
N ILE A 155 -7.66 -13.78 -11.82
CA ILE A 155 -8.29 -12.67 -12.57
C ILE A 155 -9.68 -12.34 -12.03
N ARG A 156 -10.51 -13.35 -11.73
CA ARG A 156 -11.82 -13.11 -11.11
C ARG A 156 -11.69 -12.47 -9.72
N ARG A 157 -10.73 -12.91 -8.89
CA ARG A 157 -10.42 -12.28 -7.60
C ARG A 157 -10.02 -10.81 -7.76
N VAL A 158 -9.21 -10.48 -8.75
CA VAL A 158 -8.87 -9.08 -9.07
C VAL A 158 -10.13 -8.26 -9.33
N ASN A 159 -11.05 -8.76 -10.15
CA ASN A 159 -12.29 -8.06 -10.48
C ASN A 159 -13.18 -7.88 -9.25
N GLU A 160 -13.32 -8.90 -8.40
CA GLU A 160 -14.02 -8.82 -7.12
C GLU A 160 -13.41 -7.77 -6.19
N LYS A 161 -12.08 -7.76 -6.05
CA LYS A 161 -11.35 -6.78 -5.24
C LYS A 161 -11.56 -5.35 -5.74
N LEU A 162 -11.55 -5.13 -7.06
CA LEU A 162 -11.83 -3.81 -7.66
C LEU A 162 -13.27 -3.36 -7.41
N ILE A 163 -14.25 -4.27 -7.45
CA ILE A 163 -15.65 -3.97 -7.12
C ILE A 163 -15.77 -3.58 -5.64
N LEU A 164 -15.22 -4.40 -4.73
CA LEU A 164 -15.22 -4.14 -3.29
C LEU A 164 -14.55 -2.80 -2.96
N LEU A 165 -13.45 -2.50 -3.64
CA LEU A 165 -12.71 -1.25 -3.51
C LEU A 165 -13.58 -0.04 -3.89
N LYS A 166 -14.25 -0.11 -5.06
CA LYS A 166 -15.17 0.93 -5.52
C LYS A 166 -16.33 1.13 -4.55
N ASP A 167 -16.93 0.05 -4.07
CA ASP A 167 -18.06 0.09 -3.13
C ASP A 167 -17.67 0.68 -1.77
N LYS A 168 -16.52 0.25 -1.22
CA LYS A 168 -15.92 0.82 0.00
C LYS A 168 -15.85 2.34 -0.10
N TYR A 169 -15.36 2.88 -1.22
CA TYR A 169 -15.24 4.32 -1.37
C TYR A 169 -16.56 5.05 -1.63
N ASN A 170 -17.46 4.45 -2.41
CA ASN A 170 -18.80 5.00 -2.60
C ASN A 170 -19.54 5.14 -1.26
N GLN A 171 -19.38 4.18 -0.36
CA GLN A 171 -19.96 4.25 0.99
C GLN A 171 -19.33 5.36 1.83
N VAL A 172 -18.00 5.48 1.82
CA VAL A 172 -17.28 6.58 2.51
C VAL A 172 -17.76 7.94 1.99
N GLU A 173 -17.87 8.10 0.66
CA GLU A 173 -18.37 9.34 0.07
C GLU A 173 -19.82 9.64 0.48
N ARG A 174 -20.72 8.66 0.44
CA ARG A 174 -22.12 8.83 0.89
C ARG A 174 -22.19 9.28 2.35
N ARG A 175 -21.33 8.74 3.22
CA ARG A 175 -21.26 9.15 4.65
C ARG A 175 -20.77 10.59 4.79
N LEU A 176 -19.69 10.96 4.09
CA LEU A 176 -19.17 12.34 4.08
C LEU A 176 -20.20 13.33 3.52
N ASN A 177 -20.95 12.95 2.49
CA ASN A 177 -21.99 13.78 1.89
C ASN A 177 -23.30 13.82 2.70
N ARG A 178 -23.46 13.02 3.78
CA ARG A 178 -24.60 13.11 4.70
C ARG A 178 -24.32 14.02 5.89
N SER A 179 -23.08 14.08 6.38
CA SER A 179 -22.70 14.96 7.49
C SER A 179 -22.55 16.42 7.04
N GLN A 180 -23.33 17.33 7.62
CA GLN A 180 -23.24 18.77 7.33
C GLN A 180 -21.88 19.36 7.74
N GLU A 181 -21.26 18.79 8.78
CA GLU A 181 -19.94 19.19 9.26
C GLU A 181 -18.83 18.66 8.33
N ALA A 182 -18.95 17.41 7.86
CA ALA A 182 -18.05 16.85 6.86
C ALA A 182 -18.16 17.57 5.50
N LYS A 183 -19.34 18.08 5.13
CA LYS A 183 -19.50 18.96 3.95
C LYS A 183 -18.72 20.27 4.09
N LYS A 184 -18.73 20.90 5.27
CA LYS A 184 -17.93 22.10 5.54
C LYS A 184 -16.43 21.80 5.45
N ILE A 185 -15.98 20.67 5.99
CA ILE A 185 -14.58 20.21 5.92
C ILE A 185 -14.16 19.90 4.47
N LYS A 186 -14.97 19.14 3.71
CA LYS A 186 -14.72 18.82 2.28
C LYS A 186 -14.56 20.09 1.43
N LYS A 187 -15.39 21.11 1.66
CA LYS A 187 -15.33 22.40 0.96
C LYS A 187 -14.12 23.26 1.37
N ARG A 188 -13.74 23.23 2.65
CA ARG A 188 -12.59 24.01 3.19
C ARG A 188 -11.24 23.39 2.84
N MET A 189 -11.20 22.08 2.59
CA MET A 189 -9.97 21.28 2.41
C MET A 189 -9.78 20.74 0.99
N THR A 190 -10.71 21.00 0.05
CA THR A 190 -10.66 20.52 -1.35
C THR A 190 -10.30 19.03 -1.42
N LEU A 191 -11.05 18.19 -0.71
CA LEU A 191 -10.84 16.74 -0.79
C LEU A 191 -11.30 16.27 -2.19
N PRO A 192 -10.41 15.76 -3.05
CA PRO A 192 -10.80 15.28 -4.37
C PRO A 192 -11.73 14.08 -4.24
N SER A 193 -12.60 13.90 -5.24
CA SER A 193 -13.42 12.70 -5.46
C SER A 193 -12.56 11.43 -5.48
N ILE A 194 -13.17 10.27 -5.25
CA ILE A 194 -12.52 8.94 -5.19
C ILE A 194 -11.44 8.81 -6.29
N GLN A 195 -10.15 8.75 -5.91
CA GLN A 195 -9.03 8.88 -6.84
C GLN A 195 -8.53 7.54 -7.39
N PHE A 196 -8.15 6.56 -6.57
CA PHE A 196 -7.91 5.17 -7.04
C PHE A 196 -8.95 4.18 -6.52
N HIS A 197 -9.71 3.59 -7.42
CA HIS A 197 -10.69 2.54 -7.22
C HIS A 197 -10.79 1.58 -8.42
N ASN A 198 -10.04 1.83 -9.49
CA ASN A 198 -10.01 0.99 -10.68
C ASN A 198 -8.60 1.00 -11.31
N SER A 199 -8.06 -0.18 -11.62
CA SER A 199 -6.72 -0.33 -12.21
C SER A 199 -6.80 -0.61 -13.70
N ALA A 200 -6.17 0.22 -14.52
CA ALA A 200 -6.11 0.04 -15.96
C ALA A 200 -5.24 -1.18 -16.33
N LEU A 201 -4.15 -1.41 -15.59
CA LEU A 201 -3.33 -2.62 -15.76
C LEU A 201 -4.15 -3.88 -15.50
N SER A 202 -4.84 -3.93 -14.36
CA SER A 202 -5.65 -5.09 -13.99
C SER A 202 -6.76 -5.35 -14.99
N ARG A 203 -7.50 -4.32 -15.40
CA ARG A 203 -8.56 -4.43 -16.40
C ARG A 203 -8.04 -4.86 -17.76
N TYR A 204 -6.89 -4.33 -18.19
CA TYR A 204 -6.28 -4.75 -19.44
C TYR A 204 -5.89 -6.22 -19.43
N LEU A 205 -5.20 -6.68 -18.38
CA LEU A 205 -4.81 -8.08 -18.23
C LEU A 205 -6.05 -8.99 -18.16
N SER A 206 -7.04 -8.63 -17.36
CA SER A 206 -8.31 -9.34 -17.27
C SER A 206 -8.98 -9.49 -18.65
N ALA A 207 -9.04 -8.41 -19.44
CA ALA A 207 -9.53 -8.44 -20.81
C ALA A 207 -8.70 -9.34 -21.75
N LEU A 208 -7.39 -9.52 -21.52
CA LEU A 208 -6.58 -10.49 -22.29
C LEU A 208 -6.97 -11.92 -21.96
N PHE A 209 -7.13 -12.21 -20.67
CA PHE A 209 -7.48 -13.53 -20.17
C PHE A 209 -8.91 -13.93 -20.60
N TYR A 210 -9.89 -13.03 -20.48
CA TYR A 210 -11.24 -13.30 -20.99
C TYR A 210 -11.29 -13.47 -22.51
N ARG A 211 -10.45 -12.72 -23.25
CA ARG A 211 -10.32 -12.92 -24.70
C ARG A 211 -9.79 -14.32 -25.03
N TYR A 212 -8.84 -14.83 -24.26
CA TYR A 212 -8.33 -16.20 -24.42
C TYR A 212 -9.44 -17.24 -24.21
N GLU A 213 -10.29 -17.03 -23.21
CA GLU A 213 -11.47 -17.87 -22.92
C GLU A 213 -12.67 -17.62 -23.88
N LYS A 214 -12.54 -16.69 -24.83
CA LYS A 214 -13.61 -16.26 -25.75
C LYS A 214 -14.83 -15.65 -25.04
N ASP A 215 -14.67 -15.17 -23.82
CA ASP A 215 -15.69 -14.43 -23.06
C ASP A 215 -15.65 -12.95 -23.45
N TYR A 216 -16.18 -12.64 -24.63
CA TYR A 216 -16.10 -11.31 -25.22
C TYR A 216 -16.95 -10.24 -24.51
N ASP A 217 -17.99 -10.63 -23.78
CA ASP A 217 -18.78 -9.68 -22.97
C ASP A 217 -17.96 -9.20 -21.77
N SER A 218 -17.26 -10.11 -21.07
CA SER A 218 -16.32 -9.72 -20.02
C SER A 218 -15.17 -8.87 -20.54
N VAL A 219 -14.68 -9.14 -21.77
CA VAL A 219 -13.70 -8.25 -22.43
C VAL A 219 -14.25 -6.84 -22.61
N ARG A 220 -15.50 -6.70 -23.07
CA ARG A 220 -16.15 -5.40 -23.26
C ARG A 220 -16.24 -4.65 -21.92
N ILE A 221 -16.73 -5.31 -20.88
CA ILE A 221 -16.86 -4.73 -19.53
C ILE A 221 -15.51 -4.26 -18.99
N ASP A 222 -14.46 -5.06 -19.13
CA ASP A 222 -13.14 -4.68 -18.63
C ASP A 222 -12.52 -3.52 -19.40
N ILE A 223 -12.73 -3.44 -20.72
CA ILE A 223 -12.25 -2.31 -21.53
C ILE A 223 -13.05 -1.03 -21.21
N GLU A 224 -14.36 -1.13 -20.94
CA GLU A 224 -15.17 -0.01 -20.43
C GLU A 224 -14.64 0.49 -19.08
N HIS A 225 -14.36 -0.41 -18.16
CA HIS A 225 -13.77 -0.06 -16.87
C HIS A 225 -12.36 0.52 -16.99
N LEU A 226 -11.53 0.01 -17.90
CA LEU A 226 -10.23 0.60 -18.21
C LEU A 226 -10.41 2.04 -18.72
N TYR A 227 -11.36 2.26 -19.64
CA TYR A 227 -11.67 3.59 -20.14
C TYR A 227 -12.08 4.53 -19.00
N ASP A 228 -13.02 4.11 -18.15
CA ASP A 228 -13.44 4.85 -16.96
C ASP A 228 -12.26 5.18 -16.04
N ALA A 229 -11.29 4.26 -15.91
CA ALA A 229 -10.14 4.49 -15.07
C ALA A 229 -9.34 5.71 -15.53
N PHE A 230 -9.05 5.83 -16.83
CA PHE A 230 -8.34 7.00 -17.38
C PHE A 230 -9.16 8.29 -17.29
N HIS A 231 -10.49 8.23 -17.48
CA HIS A 231 -11.34 9.42 -17.55
C HIS A 231 -11.70 9.98 -16.17
N ASN A 232 -11.96 9.09 -15.20
CA ASN A 232 -12.52 9.47 -13.91
C ASN A 232 -11.47 9.51 -12.79
N GLN A 233 -10.24 9.07 -13.04
CA GLN A 233 -9.15 9.01 -12.04
C GLN A 233 -7.90 9.76 -12.51
N SER A 234 -8.08 10.99 -12.99
CA SER A 234 -7.01 11.82 -13.60
C SER A 234 -5.81 12.11 -12.69
N VAL A 235 -5.93 11.97 -11.37
CA VAL A 235 -4.77 12.07 -10.46
C VAL A 235 -3.84 10.86 -10.59
N VAL A 236 -4.40 9.68 -10.84
CA VAL A 236 -3.65 8.44 -11.07
C VAL A 236 -3.21 8.34 -12.53
N TYR A 237 -4.12 8.62 -13.46
CA TYR A 237 -3.89 8.57 -14.91
C TYR A 237 -3.75 9.98 -15.48
N ASN A 238 -2.69 10.66 -15.05
CA ASN A 238 -2.36 12.02 -15.50
C ASN A 238 -1.57 12.05 -16.83
N TYR A 239 -1.76 11.03 -17.66
CA TYR A 239 -1.11 10.84 -18.96
C TYR A 239 -2.12 10.27 -19.96
N THR A 240 -1.77 10.35 -21.23
CA THR A 240 -2.65 9.92 -22.32
C THR A 240 -2.84 8.40 -22.33
N MET A 241 -4.08 7.96 -22.51
CA MET A 241 -4.42 6.56 -22.75
C MET A 241 -3.72 6.03 -24.02
N PRO A 242 -3.19 4.78 -24.01
CA PRO A 242 -2.68 4.15 -25.22
C PRO A 242 -3.72 4.16 -26.36
N LYS A 243 -3.30 4.58 -27.55
CA LYS A 243 -4.22 4.76 -28.71
C LYS A 243 -4.93 3.47 -29.08
N GLU A 244 -4.23 2.35 -29.01
CA GLU A 244 -4.72 1.02 -29.35
C GLU A 244 -5.87 0.60 -28.41
N ILE A 245 -5.77 0.97 -27.13
CA ILE A 245 -6.81 0.70 -26.14
C ILE A 245 -8.02 1.61 -26.38
N PHE A 246 -7.79 2.88 -26.69
CA PHE A 246 -8.87 3.81 -27.05
C PHE A 246 -9.62 3.36 -28.30
N MET A 247 -8.91 2.92 -29.35
CA MET A 247 -9.51 2.36 -30.56
C MET A 247 -10.28 1.07 -30.26
N GLN A 248 -9.74 0.19 -29.41
CA GLN A 248 -10.45 -1.01 -28.97
C GLN A 248 -11.75 -0.65 -28.24
N TYR A 249 -11.72 0.32 -27.34
CA TYR A 249 -12.91 0.83 -26.66
C TYR A 249 -13.95 1.34 -27.67
N GLN A 250 -13.55 2.21 -28.61
CA GLN A 250 -14.47 2.75 -29.62
C GLN A 250 -15.12 1.64 -30.47
N CYS A 251 -14.34 0.63 -30.86
CA CYS A 251 -14.88 -0.53 -31.59
C CYS A 251 -15.96 -1.25 -30.76
N LEU A 252 -15.67 -1.51 -29.48
CA LEU A 252 -16.58 -2.24 -28.58
C LEU A 252 -17.85 -1.46 -28.22
N GLN A 253 -17.85 -0.13 -28.40
CA GLN A 253 -19.05 0.71 -28.27
C GLN A 253 -19.84 0.83 -29.57
N SER A 254 -19.38 0.23 -30.67
CA SER A 254 -20.11 0.26 -31.94
C SER A 254 -21.39 -0.59 -31.87
N PRO A 255 -22.36 -0.38 -32.78
CA PRO A 255 -23.56 -1.22 -32.86
C PRO A 255 -23.27 -2.71 -33.15
N PHE A 256 -22.06 -3.05 -33.61
CA PHE A 256 -21.64 -4.40 -34.00
C PHE A 256 -20.32 -4.79 -33.33
N PRO A 257 -20.28 -4.93 -31.99
CA PRO A 257 -19.04 -5.13 -31.23
C PRO A 257 -18.35 -6.47 -31.55
N ASP A 258 -19.08 -7.46 -32.05
CA ASP A 258 -18.52 -8.76 -32.45
C ASP A 258 -17.47 -8.64 -33.57
N THR A 259 -17.58 -7.60 -34.39
CA THR A 259 -16.60 -7.31 -35.46
C THR A 259 -15.21 -7.00 -34.90
N CYS A 260 -15.11 -6.56 -33.64
CA CYS A 260 -13.85 -6.26 -32.96
C CYS A 260 -13.03 -7.51 -32.60
N PHE A 261 -13.65 -8.69 -32.68
CA PHE A 261 -13.04 -9.97 -32.35
C PHE A 261 -12.81 -10.86 -33.58
N GLN A 262 -13.24 -10.41 -34.77
CA GLN A 262 -13.00 -11.14 -36.00
C GLN A 262 -11.51 -11.21 -36.32
N SER A 263 -11.04 -12.39 -36.71
CA SER A 263 -9.64 -12.61 -37.08
C SER A 263 -9.33 -11.85 -38.37
N SER A 264 -8.31 -10.99 -38.33
CA SER A 264 -7.80 -10.29 -39.52
C SER A 264 -6.87 -11.17 -40.38
N GLY A 265 -6.74 -12.46 -40.06
CA GLY A 265 -5.80 -13.39 -40.72
C GLY A 265 -4.36 -13.32 -40.17
N ASN A 266 -4.05 -12.32 -39.34
CA ASN A 266 -2.73 -12.14 -38.72
C ASN A 266 -2.76 -12.49 -37.22
N ALA A 267 -1.68 -13.09 -36.71
CA ALA A 267 -1.49 -13.28 -35.28
C ALA A 267 -1.23 -11.92 -34.59
N THR A 268 -1.90 -11.67 -33.47
CA THR A 268 -1.66 -10.46 -32.67
C THR A 268 -0.72 -10.78 -31.51
N VAL A 269 0.42 -10.08 -31.43
CA VAL A 269 1.34 -10.16 -30.30
C VAL A 269 1.10 -8.95 -29.39
N ARG A 270 0.86 -9.19 -28.10
CA ARG A 270 0.72 -8.13 -27.08
C ARG A 270 1.87 -8.22 -26.10
N ILE A 271 2.59 -7.12 -25.94
CA ILE A 271 3.80 -7.05 -25.09
C ILE A 271 3.51 -6.14 -23.91
N ILE A 272 3.73 -6.66 -22.71
CA ILE A 272 3.62 -5.93 -21.45
C ILE A 272 4.98 -5.97 -20.78
N ALA A 273 5.44 -4.84 -20.26
CA ALA A 273 6.69 -4.74 -19.54
C ALA A 273 6.50 -3.97 -18.23
N PHE A 274 7.11 -4.47 -17.16
CA PHE A 274 7.16 -3.82 -15.86
C PHE A 274 8.54 -3.20 -15.65
N VAL A 275 8.56 -1.93 -15.25
CA VAL A 275 9.81 -1.17 -15.12
C VAL A 275 9.78 -0.28 -13.88
N GLY A 276 10.94 -0.20 -13.24
CA GLY A 276 11.14 0.64 -12.07
C GLY A 276 10.73 -0.05 -10.77
N GLN A 277 10.71 0.72 -9.69
CA GLN A 277 10.40 0.23 -8.36
C GLN A 277 9.24 1.03 -7.76
N SER A 278 8.41 0.39 -6.93
CA SER A 278 7.36 1.06 -6.15
C SER A 278 7.93 2.19 -5.28
N PRO A 279 7.17 3.20 -4.84
CA PRO A 279 7.71 4.24 -3.97
C PRO A 279 8.12 3.68 -2.60
N GLN A 280 9.10 4.33 -1.95
CA GLN A 280 9.57 3.94 -0.63
C GLN A 280 8.87 4.78 0.45
N LYS A 281 8.30 4.13 1.46
CA LYS A 281 7.81 4.80 2.68
C LYS A 281 9.00 5.29 3.51
N LYS A 282 9.01 6.58 3.82
CA LYS A 282 10.01 7.24 4.65
C LYS A 282 9.33 8.00 5.78
N ALA A 283 10.08 8.29 6.83
CA ALA A 283 9.61 9.07 7.97
C ALA A 283 10.30 10.44 7.99
N ARG A 284 9.52 11.52 8.10
CA ARG A 284 10.05 12.84 8.50
C ARG A 284 9.88 12.98 10.00
N THR A 285 11.00 13.10 10.71
CA THR A 285 10.99 13.35 12.15
C THR A 285 10.85 14.84 12.44
N TYR A 286 10.04 15.14 13.44
CA TYR A 286 9.85 16.46 14.00
C TYR A 286 9.94 16.40 15.52
N TRP A 287 10.14 17.56 16.12
CA TRP A 287 10.30 17.74 17.56
C TRP A 287 9.32 18.79 18.07
N ILE A 288 8.65 18.48 19.18
CA ILE A 288 7.89 19.43 19.97
C ILE A 288 8.72 19.76 21.21
N ILE A 289 9.09 21.02 21.39
CA ILE A 289 10.01 21.46 22.44
C ILE A 289 9.30 22.52 23.28
N SER A 290 9.21 22.30 24.59
CA SER A 290 8.67 23.31 25.48
C SER A 290 9.71 24.40 25.76
N ARG A 291 9.27 25.65 25.60
CA ARG A 291 9.95 26.85 26.07
C ARG A 291 8.99 27.60 26.98
N LYS A 292 9.49 28.51 27.82
CA LYS A 292 8.64 29.33 28.70
C LYS A 292 7.47 29.93 27.90
N ASN A 293 6.24 29.57 28.30
CA ASN A 293 4.97 29.98 27.68
C ASN A 293 4.70 29.54 26.23
N HIS A 294 5.51 28.64 25.64
CA HIS A 294 5.36 28.25 24.23
C HIS A 294 5.74 26.78 23.99
N LEU A 295 5.13 26.18 22.97
CA LEU A 295 5.64 24.98 22.31
C LEU A 295 6.23 25.35 20.95
N VAL A 296 7.42 24.82 20.66
CA VAL A 296 8.07 24.96 19.36
C VAL A 296 7.95 23.64 18.62
N ILE A 297 7.40 23.67 17.41
CA ILE A 297 7.49 22.54 16.47
C ILE A 297 8.66 22.80 15.55
N ALA A 298 9.63 21.89 15.48
CA ALA A 298 10.85 22.06 14.69
C ALA A 298 11.29 20.76 14.01
N ARG A 299 12.14 20.86 12.99
CA ARG A 299 12.75 19.69 12.34
C ARG A 299 13.90 19.09 13.15
N ASN A 300 14.59 19.92 13.94
CA ASN A 300 15.76 19.51 14.71
C ASN A 300 15.48 19.55 16.22
N LYS A 301 16.11 18.65 16.97
CA LYS A 301 15.96 18.53 18.44
C LYS A 301 16.33 19.81 19.20
N ASN A 302 17.25 20.61 18.66
CA ASN A 302 17.66 21.88 19.24
C ASN A 302 16.66 23.04 18.99
N GLY A 303 15.58 22.79 18.26
CA GLY A 303 14.58 23.80 17.90
C GLY A 303 14.93 24.61 16.65
N SER A 304 16.04 24.31 15.98
CA SER A 304 16.35 24.93 14.68
C SER A 304 15.45 24.38 13.57
N GLN A 305 15.28 25.18 12.50
CA GLN A 305 14.26 24.93 11.47
C GLN A 305 12.86 24.81 12.08
N GLN A 306 12.49 25.85 12.84
CA GLN A 306 11.16 26.01 13.41
C GLN A 306 10.12 26.00 12.29
N LEU A 307 9.06 25.23 12.52
CA LEU A 307 7.89 25.12 11.65
C LEU A 307 6.72 25.89 12.24
N ASP A 308 6.58 25.86 13.56
CA ASP A 308 5.47 26.52 14.26
C ASP A 308 5.85 26.91 15.69
N LEU A 309 5.13 27.88 16.23
CA LEU A 309 5.23 28.37 17.61
C LEU A 309 3.83 28.48 18.19
N ILE A 310 3.48 27.56 19.07
CA ILE A 310 2.15 27.47 19.68
C ILE A 310 2.20 28.10 21.06
N PRO A 311 1.44 29.18 21.32
CA PRO A 311 1.35 29.77 22.65
C PRO A 311 0.72 28.80 23.65
N TRP A 312 1.39 28.60 24.79
CA TRP A 312 0.87 27.81 25.91
C TRP A 312 1.31 28.46 27.21
N LYS A 313 0.49 29.39 27.72
CA LYS A 313 0.78 30.11 28.97
C LYS A 313 0.94 29.13 30.15
N GLY A 314 1.97 29.32 30.95
CA GLY A 314 2.24 28.51 32.14
C GLY A 314 3.11 27.27 31.91
N ILE A 315 3.38 26.89 30.66
CA ILE A 315 4.33 25.80 30.39
C ILE A 315 5.77 26.24 30.66
N GLN A 316 6.53 25.39 31.36
CA GLN A 316 7.96 25.60 31.62
C GLN A 316 8.81 24.93 30.54
N SER A 317 10.04 25.42 30.39
CA SER A 317 11.05 24.75 29.56
C SER A 317 11.42 23.39 30.15
N GLY A 318 11.74 22.40 29.30
CA GLY A 318 12.30 21.12 29.76
C GLY A 318 11.72 19.87 29.09
N TYR A 319 10.60 20.00 28.38
CA TYR A 319 9.97 18.88 27.68
C TYR A 319 10.38 18.85 26.21
N THR A 320 10.70 17.66 25.70
CA THR A 320 11.03 17.45 24.29
C THR A 320 10.42 16.14 23.83
N PHE A 321 9.51 16.23 22.86
CA PHE A 321 8.82 15.08 22.28
C PHE A 321 9.26 14.90 20.83
N LYS A 322 9.53 13.66 20.44
CA LYS A 322 9.83 13.27 19.05
C LYS A 322 8.58 12.67 18.46
N PHE A 323 8.19 13.11 17.27
CA PHE A 323 7.18 12.44 16.46
C PHE A 323 7.66 12.29 15.02
N SER A 324 7.08 11.36 14.28
CA SER A 324 7.44 11.14 12.89
C SER A 324 6.19 11.05 12.02
N VAL A 325 6.21 11.76 10.90
CA VAL A 325 5.14 11.72 9.91
C VAL A 325 5.62 10.93 8.71
N PRO A 326 4.96 9.81 8.35
CA PRO A 326 5.34 9.05 7.18
C PRO A 326 5.00 9.82 5.89
N TYR A 327 5.79 9.56 4.85
CA TYR A 327 5.56 10.03 3.49
C TYR A 327 6.11 9.02 2.49
N LEU A 328 5.49 8.92 1.31
CA LEU A 328 6.05 8.15 0.20
C LEU A 328 7.05 8.99 -0.59
N LYS A 329 8.22 8.42 -0.88
CA LYS A 329 9.24 8.98 -1.78
C LYS A 329 9.31 8.12 -3.03
N ARG A 330 9.09 8.71 -4.21
CA ARG A 330 9.32 8.02 -5.49
C ARG A 330 10.76 7.54 -5.60
N ARG A 331 10.94 6.36 -6.18
CA ARG A 331 12.26 5.83 -6.55
C ARG A 331 12.48 6.08 -8.05
N PRO A 332 13.58 6.74 -8.45
CA PRO A 332 13.87 6.95 -9.86
C PRO A 332 14.21 5.61 -10.53
N HIS A 333 13.97 5.54 -11.84
CA HIS A 333 14.46 4.46 -12.70
C HIS A 333 15.14 5.08 -13.93
N SER A 334 16.10 4.37 -14.52
CA SER A 334 16.89 4.84 -15.67
C SER A 334 16.19 4.65 -17.02
N VAL A 335 15.16 3.82 -17.08
CA VAL A 335 14.45 3.51 -18.33
C VAL A 335 13.58 4.69 -18.76
N HIS A 336 13.89 5.29 -19.90
CA HIS A 336 13.11 6.39 -20.49
C HIS A 336 12.00 5.89 -21.43
N GLN A 337 12.32 4.90 -22.26
CA GLN A 337 11.42 4.33 -23.26
C GLN A 337 11.72 2.83 -23.41
N ILE A 338 10.70 2.03 -23.67
CA ILE A 338 10.85 0.63 -24.07
C ILE A 338 10.45 0.52 -25.54
N GLU A 339 11.32 -0.07 -26.34
CA GLU A 339 11.08 -0.38 -27.75
C GLU A 339 11.14 -1.90 -27.94
N CYS A 340 10.18 -2.45 -28.65
CA CYS A 340 10.24 -3.80 -29.17
C CYS A 340 10.63 -3.77 -30.64
N ILE A 341 11.48 -4.71 -31.06
CA ILE A 341 11.86 -4.90 -32.46
C ILE A 341 11.28 -6.23 -32.93
N ILE A 342 10.37 -6.19 -33.89
CA ILE A 342 9.77 -7.37 -34.53
C ILE A 342 9.98 -7.20 -36.03
N ASP A 343 10.63 -8.16 -36.70
CA ASP A 343 10.91 -8.14 -38.14
C ASP A 343 11.52 -6.79 -38.62
N ASN A 344 12.52 -6.29 -37.88
CA ASN A 344 13.18 -5.00 -38.07
C ASN A 344 12.28 -3.75 -37.91
N GLN A 345 11.01 -3.90 -37.54
CA GLN A 345 10.12 -2.79 -37.20
C GLN A 345 10.19 -2.47 -35.71
N ARG A 346 10.25 -1.17 -35.38
CA ARG A 346 10.32 -0.68 -34.00
C ARG A 346 8.93 -0.28 -33.50
N PHE A 347 8.52 -0.86 -32.38
CA PHE A 347 7.27 -0.55 -31.69
C PHE A 347 7.58 0.07 -30.33
N LYS A 348 7.07 1.28 -30.09
CA LYS A 348 7.21 1.95 -28.80
C LYS A 348 6.08 1.52 -27.87
N LEU A 349 6.44 1.01 -26.70
CA LEU A 349 5.43 0.69 -25.68
C LEU A 349 4.88 1.99 -25.07
N SER A 350 3.57 2.00 -24.86
CA SER A 350 2.86 3.07 -24.16
C SER A 350 2.69 2.74 -22.68
N LYS A 351 2.73 3.76 -21.82
CA LYS A 351 2.49 3.59 -20.39
C LYS A 351 1.03 3.26 -20.13
N LEU A 352 0.78 2.13 -19.47
CA LEU A 352 -0.57 1.68 -19.11
C LEU A 352 -0.95 2.09 -17.68
N GLU A 353 -0.03 1.93 -16.72
CA GLU A 353 -0.27 2.29 -15.33
C GLU A 353 1.04 2.74 -14.64
N ASP A 354 0.94 3.73 -13.74
CA ASP A 354 2.03 4.13 -12.85
C ASP A 354 1.66 3.72 -11.42
N ILE A 355 2.21 2.60 -10.95
CA ILE A 355 1.97 2.08 -9.60
C ILE A 355 2.43 3.10 -8.52
N SER A 356 3.39 3.98 -8.82
CA SER A 356 3.76 5.04 -7.88
C SER A 356 2.67 6.10 -7.73
N ASN A 357 1.93 6.42 -8.80
CA ASN A 357 0.77 7.30 -8.70
C ASN A 357 -0.31 6.66 -7.81
N VAL A 358 -0.59 5.38 -8.05
CA VAL A 358 -1.56 4.59 -7.27
C VAL A 358 -1.18 4.55 -5.78
N ALA A 359 0.07 4.22 -5.48
CA ALA A 359 0.57 4.14 -4.11
C ALA A 359 0.56 5.50 -3.40
N ILE A 360 0.95 6.58 -4.09
CA ILE A 360 0.95 7.94 -3.52
C ILE A 360 -0.49 8.42 -3.25
N ASP A 361 -1.41 8.15 -4.16
CA ASP A 361 -2.82 8.52 -3.97
C ASP A 361 -3.43 7.81 -2.74
N THR A 362 -3.35 6.46 -2.74
CA THR A 362 -3.88 5.63 -1.65
C THR A 362 -3.28 5.97 -0.29
N PHE A 363 -1.96 6.21 -0.23
CA PHE A 363 -1.26 6.65 0.99
C PHE A 363 -1.74 8.01 1.48
N ASN A 364 -1.83 9.00 0.58
CA ASN A 364 -2.26 10.35 0.95
C ASN A 364 -3.71 10.38 1.45
N ARG A 365 -4.56 9.48 0.94
CA ARG A 365 -5.93 9.32 1.42
C ARG A 365 -5.97 8.78 2.85
N LYS A 366 -5.23 7.70 3.16
CA LYS A 366 -5.16 7.18 4.54
C LYS A 366 -4.75 8.28 5.52
N LYS A 367 -3.74 9.09 5.18
CA LYS A 367 -3.31 10.24 6.00
C LYS A 367 -4.43 11.26 6.28
N ARG A 368 -5.36 11.46 5.34
CA ARG A 368 -6.49 12.39 5.49
C ARG A 368 -7.66 11.81 6.28
N SER A 369 -7.76 10.48 6.43
CA SER A 369 -8.80 9.84 7.23
C SER A 369 -8.51 9.86 8.74
N PHE A 370 -7.26 10.13 9.14
CA PHE A 370 -6.82 10.27 10.53
C PHE A 370 -6.82 11.73 11.03
N ILE A 371 -7.24 12.68 10.19
CA ILE A 371 -7.38 14.12 10.49
C ILE A 371 -8.86 14.45 10.40
#